data_AF-C5DFF2-F1
#
_entry.id   AF-C5DFF2-F1
#
_cell.length_a   1.000
_cell.length_b   1.000
_cell.length_c   1.000
_cell.angle_alpha   90.00
_cell.angle_beta   90.00
_cell.angle_gamma   90.00
#
_symmetry.space_group_name_H-M   'P 1'
#
loop_
_entity.id
_entity.type
_entity.pdbx_description
1 polymer ?
#
loop_
_entity_poly.entity_id
_entity_poly.type
_entity_poly.pdbx_seq_one_letter_code
_entity_poly.pdbx_strand_id
1 'polypeptide(L)'
;MAQFVSNCSNALARLAFFRNSVQCSWRFGARREFGGTNRIPRKNWSKDAERIKVFGEQLDFSKYGVSCKEPQEVSKCLYPKKDCAVRMPDGQRFQVGHLQILGHSLLRVSVNKALLSVFKRSPQDISGFDFNYSDKMGHLSTSKRFISSLLRRYIRQRYEKLARIPMAESAVPLRVQKVFDQRSFHALIGYISLTNDREAVDRLLQEKLAKPIMKGVFGH
;
A
#
# COMPACT_ATOMS: atom_id res chain seq x y z
N MET A 1 38.46 -39.76 11.34
CA MET A 1 37.28 -39.53 10.50
C MET A 1 36.38 -38.51 11.16
N ALA A 2 36.77 -37.24 11.07
CA ALA A 2 36.07 -36.12 11.65
C ALA A 2 35.86 -35.10 10.52
N GLN A 3 34.60 -34.82 10.19
CA GLN A 3 34.07 -33.60 9.55
C GLN A 3 32.69 -33.93 8.96
N PHE A 4 31.69 -34.03 9.83
CA PHE A 4 30.28 -34.06 9.42
C PHE A 4 29.41 -33.28 10.42
N VAL A 5 29.94 -32.18 10.97
CA VAL A 5 29.16 -31.22 11.78
C VAL A 5 29.73 -29.82 11.52
N SER A 6 29.53 -29.29 10.32
CA SER A 6 29.71 -27.86 10.03
C SER A 6 29.16 -27.60 8.64
N ASN A 7 27.88 -27.21 8.54
CA ASN A 7 27.34 -26.41 7.42
C ASN A 7 25.83 -26.09 7.52
N CYS A 8 25.18 -26.26 8.67
CA CYS A 8 23.80 -25.76 8.86
C CYS A 8 23.70 -24.31 9.35
N SER A 9 24.82 -23.63 9.59
CA SER A 9 24.82 -22.28 10.18
C SER A 9 24.78 -21.12 9.17
N ASN A 10 24.97 -21.38 7.88
CA ASN A 10 25.07 -20.32 6.85
C ASN A 10 23.81 -20.12 6.00
N ALA A 11 22.82 -21.01 6.08
CA ALA A 11 21.55 -20.87 5.35
C ALA A 11 20.53 -19.97 6.07
N LEU A 12 20.60 -19.89 7.41
CA LEU A 12 19.72 -19.02 8.21
C LEU A 12 20.21 -17.56 8.27
N ALA A 13 21.48 -17.28 7.92
CA ALA A 13 22.01 -15.92 7.85
C ALA A 13 21.52 -15.13 6.61
N ARG A 14 21.06 -15.83 5.56
CA ARG A 14 20.56 -15.18 4.32
C ARG A 14 19.07 -14.82 4.34
N LEU A 15 18.30 -15.32 5.32
CA LEU A 15 16.93 -14.88 5.59
C LEU A 15 16.86 -13.63 6.50
N ALA A 16 17.98 -13.18 7.06
CA ALA A 16 18.07 -11.96 7.85
C ALA A 16 18.29 -10.68 7.02
N PHE A 17 18.57 -10.78 5.72
CA PHE A 17 19.01 -9.65 4.89
C PHE A 17 17.89 -8.80 4.26
N PHE A 18 16.62 -9.18 4.39
CA PHE A 18 15.49 -8.34 3.97
C PHE A 18 14.80 -7.57 5.10
N ARG A 19 15.47 -7.41 6.25
CA ARG A 19 15.00 -6.55 7.36
C ARG A 19 15.62 -5.14 7.40
N ASN A 20 16.61 -4.82 6.56
CA ASN A 20 17.41 -3.59 6.70
C ASN A 20 17.68 -2.83 5.39
N SER A 21 16.65 -2.48 4.62
CA SER A 21 16.80 -1.47 3.55
C SER A 21 15.62 -0.50 3.51
N VAL A 22 15.54 0.29 4.58
CA VAL A 22 15.35 1.75 4.66
C VAL A 22 15.03 2.00 6.14
N GLN A 23 16.03 1.81 7.02
CA GLN A 23 16.06 2.54 8.29
C GLN A 23 16.38 3.99 7.93
N CYS A 24 15.36 4.70 7.43
CA CYS A 24 15.39 6.15 7.38
C CYS A 24 15.61 6.64 8.82
N SER A 25 16.69 7.40 9.03
CA SER A 25 17.15 8.03 10.27
C SER A 25 16.11 8.86 11.04
N TRP A 26 14.88 8.97 10.54
CA TRP A 26 13.72 9.56 11.20
C TRP A 26 13.18 8.77 12.40
N ARG A 27 13.62 7.52 12.62
CA ARG A 27 13.21 6.73 13.80
C ARG A 27 13.61 7.38 15.14
N PHE A 28 14.64 8.23 15.17
CA PHE A 28 15.10 8.87 16.41
C PHE A 28 14.62 10.32 16.59
N GLY A 29 14.37 11.08 15.51
CA GLY A 29 13.85 12.45 15.59
C GLY A 29 12.33 12.54 15.70
N ALA A 30 11.60 11.78 14.87
CA ALA A 30 10.13 11.84 14.84
C ALA A 30 9.51 11.37 16.17
N ARG A 31 10.13 10.39 16.84
CA ARG A 31 9.59 9.86 18.10
C ARG A 31 9.62 10.87 19.25
N ARG A 32 10.50 11.88 19.20
CA ARG A 32 10.60 12.93 20.23
C ARG A 32 9.68 14.11 19.95
N GLU A 33 9.35 14.42 18.69
CA GLU A 33 8.49 15.57 18.34
C GLU A 33 7.01 15.23 18.16
N PHE A 34 6.65 13.97 17.90
CA PHE A 34 5.23 13.54 17.85
C PHE A 34 4.63 13.21 19.23
N GLY A 35 5.36 13.45 20.31
CA GLY A 35 4.88 13.34 21.69
C GLY A 35 4.09 14.59 22.07
N GLY A 36 2.77 14.54 22.01
CA GLY A 36 1.97 15.63 22.61
C GLY A 36 0.47 15.60 22.36
N THR A 37 -0.03 15.01 21.27
CA THR A 37 -1.48 14.96 21.04
C THR A 37 -1.93 13.60 20.54
N ASN A 38 -2.29 12.71 21.46
CA ASN A 38 -2.89 11.41 21.15
C ASN A 38 -4.25 11.53 20.42
N ARG A 39 -4.88 12.70 20.41
CA ARG A 39 -6.19 12.91 19.78
C ARG A 39 -6.08 13.30 18.30
N ILE A 40 -6.95 12.75 17.47
CA ILE A 40 -7.16 13.24 16.10
C ILE A 40 -7.80 14.63 16.22
N PRO A 41 -7.28 15.68 15.55
CA PRO A 41 -7.87 17.01 15.60
C PRO A 41 -9.33 16.98 15.14
N ARG A 42 -10.27 17.32 16.04
CA ARG A 42 -11.72 17.32 15.74
C ARG A 42 -12.14 18.43 14.74
N LYS A 43 -11.29 19.42 14.46
CA LYS A 43 -11.66 20.69 13.81
C LYS A 43 -11.59 20.72 12.27
N ASN A 44 -11.36 19.59 11.58
CA ASN A 44 -11.10 19.65 10.14
C ASN A 44 -11.81 18.59 9.26
N TRP A 45 -13.01 18.18 9.66
CA TRP A 45 -13.77 17.13 8.96
C TRP A 45 -14.08 17.45 7.50
N SER A 46 -14.35 18.70 7.15
CA SER A 46 -14.60 19.11 5.76
C SER A 46 -13.43 18.78 4.84
N LYS A 47 -12.21 19.14 5.26
CA LYS A 47 -10.97 18.86 4.52
C LYS A 47 -10.61 17.37 4.47
N ASP A 48 -11.04 16.59 5.47
CA ASP A 48 -10.85 15.13 5.45
C ASP A 48 -11.85 14.47 4.48
N ALA A 49 -13.11 14.91 4.53
CA ALA A 49 -14.15 14.46 3.61
C ALA A 49 -13.80 14.78 2.15
N GLU A 50 -13.29 15.98 1.89
CA GLU A 50 -12.82 16.38 0.55
C GLU A 50 -11.68 15.49 0.05
N ARG A 51 -10.67 15.19 0.89
CA ARG A 51 -9.58 14.27 0.52
C ARG A 51 -10.09 12.87 0.19
N ILE A 52 -11.02 12.35 1.00
CA ILE A 52 -11.63 11.04 0.76
C ILE A 52 -12.45 11.05 -0.53
N LYS A 53 -13.18 12.13 -0.79
CA LYS A 53 -13.95 12.31 -2.03
C LYS A 53 -13.04 12.29 -3.26
N VAL A 54 -11.99 13.12 -3.27
CA VAL A 54 -11.00 13.17 -4.36
C VAL A 54 -10.31 11.81 -4.53
N PHE A 55 -9.97 11.13 -3.44
CA PHE A 55 -9.42 9.77 -3.49
C PHE A 55 -10.38 8.78 -4.16
N GLY A 56 -11.67 8.84 -3.83
CA GLY A 56 -12.70 8.01 -4.43
C GLY A 56 -12.94 8.32 -5.91
N GLU A 57 -12.93 9.61 -6.28
CA GLU A 57 -13.04 10.07 -7.66
C GLU A 57 -11.85 9.60 -8.51
N GLN A 58 -10.62 9.72 -8.01
CA GLN A 58 -9.43 9.25 -8.72
C GLN A 58 -9.41 7.74 -8.98
N LEU A 59 -10.17 6.97 -8.20
CA LEU A 59 -10.33 5.52 -8.34
C LEU A 59 -11.68 5.13 -8.97
N ASP A 60 -12.49 6.09 -9.43
CA ASP A 60 -13.86 5.91 -9.92
C ASP A 60 -14.73 4.99 -9.03
N PHE A 61 -14.76 5.25 -7.74
CA PHE A 61 -15.52 4.46 -6.76
C PHE A 61 -16.97 4.17 -7.19
N SER A 62 -17.64 5.18 -7.74
CA SER A 62 -19.01 5.07 -8.25
C SER A 62 -19.17 4.01 -9.34
N LYS A 63 -18.20 3.86 -10.26
CA LYS A 63 -18.25 2.89 -11.36
C LYS A 63 -18.23 1.44 -10.88
N TYR A 64 -17.60 1.18 -9.74
CA TYR A 64 -17.45 -0.16 -9.17
C TYR A 64 -18.42 -0.43 -8.01
N GLY A 65 -19.30 0.51 -7.66
CA GLY A 65 -20.17 0.38 -6.49
C GLY A 65 -19.42 0.38 -5.15
N VAL A 66 -18.22 0.99 -5.11
CA VAL A 66 -17.40 1.11 -3.91
C VAL A 66 -17.69 2.45 -3.22
N SER A 67 -17.76 2.46 -1.90
CA SER A 67 -17.97 3.69 -1.14
C SER A 67 -17.25 3.67 0.22
N CYS A 68 -17.06 4.86 0.81
CA CYS A 68 -16.59 5.00 2.18
C CYS A 68 -17.80 5.16 3.10
N LYS A 69 -18.27 4.05 3.68
CA LYS A 69 -19.54 3.99 4.44
C LYS A 69 -19.60 4.92 5.66
N GLU A 70 -18.52 5.00 6.44
CA GLU A 70 -18.47 5.82 7.67
C GLU A 70 -17.41 6.93 7.52
N PRO A 71 -17.77 8.13 7.01
CA PRO A 71 -16.83 9.23 6.74
C PRO A 71 -15.96 9.62 7.94
N GLN A 72 -16.53 9.61 9.15
CA GLN A 72 -15.81 9.95 10.37
C GLN A 72 -14.75 8.90 10.71
N GLU A 73 -15.06 7.62 10.52
CA GLU A 73 -14.17 6.51 10.82
C GLU A 73 -13.09 6.36 9.74
N VAL A 74 -13.46 6.49 8.46
CA VAL A 74 -12.49 6.42 7.37
C VAL A 74 -11.48 7.58 7.41
N SER A 75 -11.87 8.76 7.93
CA SER A 75 -10.96 9.91 8.10
C SER A 75 -9.73 9.58 8.94
N LYS A 76 -9.86 8.63 9.90
CA LYS A 76 -8.75 8.19 10.75
C LYS A 76 -7.62 7.54 9.95
N CYS A 77 -7.92 6.96 8.78
CA CYS A 77 -6.94 6.38 7.86
C CYS A 77 -6.01 7.44 7.23
N LEU A 78 -6.40 8.72 7.23
CA LEU A 78 -5.58 9.83 6.74
C LEU A 78 -4.47 10.21 7.72
N TYR A 79 -4.56 9.81 8.99
CA TYR A 79 -3.63 10.25 10.02
C TYR A 79 -2.47 9.25 10.20
N PRO A 80 -1.24 9.72 10.44
CA PRO A 80 -0.07 8.88 10.61
C PRO A 80 0.01 8.19 11.99
N LYS A 81 -1.12 7.69 12.51
CA LYS A 81 -1.24 7.04 13.83
C LYS A 81 -1.64 5.58 13.67
N LYS A 82 -0.68 4.66 13.80
CA LYS A 82 -0.90 3.22 13.59
C LYS A 82 -1.87 2.61 14.60
N ASP A 83 -1.77 3.03 15.85
CA ASP A 83 -2.55 2.46 16.96
C ASP A 83 -3.96 3.06 17.06
N CYS A 84 -4.30 4.00 16.16
CA CYS A 84 -5.64 4.55 16.09
C CYS A 84 -6.63 3.46 15.65
N ALA A 85 -7.72 3.28 16.40
CA ALA A 85 -8.76 2.34 16.07
C ALA A 85 -9.82 2.97 15.17
N VAL A 86 -10.15 2.26 14.10
CA VAL A 86 -11.25 2.52 13.16
C VAL A 86 -12.36 1.54 13.45
N ARG A 87 -13.57 2.06 13.66
CA ARG A 87 -14.79 1.26 13.80
C ARG A 87 -15.38 1.00 12.42
N MET A 88 -15.71 -0.25 12.18
CA MET A 88 -16.37 -0.72 10.97
C MET A 88 -17.90 -0.66 11.12
N PRO A 89 -18.67 -0.67 10.02
CA PRO A 89 -20.13 -0.65 10.06
C PRO A 89 -20.76 -1.83 10.82
N ASP A 90 -20.07 -2.97 10.86
CA ASP A 90 -20.46 -4.16 11.63
C ASP A 90 -20.12 -4.07 13.13
N GLY A 91 -19.58 -2.94 13.58
CA GLY A 91 -19.19 -2.67 14.97
C GLY A 91 -17.77 -3.11 15.34
N GLN A 92 -17.08 -3.87 14.47
CA GLN A 92 -15.71 -4.32 14.72
C GLN A 92 -14.72 -3.15 14.75
N ARG A 93 -13.56 -3.35 15.39
CA ARG A 93 -12.52 -2.32 15.51
C ARG A 93 -11.19 -2.84 14.99
N PHE A 94 -10.59 -2.08 14.09
CA PHE A 94 -9.28 -2.39 13.53
C PHE A 94 -8.32 -1.24 13.76
N GLN A 95 -7.08 -1.55 14.11
CA GLN A 95 -6.02 -0.56 14.13
C GLN A 95 -5.69 -0.13 12.70
N VAL A 96 -5.44 1.17 12.50
CA VAL A 96 -5.00 1.73 11.21
C VAL A 96 -3.76 0.99 10.70
N GLY A 97 -2.85 0.58 11.58
CA GLY A 97 -1.69 -0.23 11.22
C GLY A 97 -2.05 -1.56 10.54
N HIS A 98 -3.11 -2.24 10.98
CA HIS A 98 -3.59 -3.48 10.36
C HIS A 98 -4.25 -3.21 9.01
N LEU A 99 -5.02 -2.13 8.89
CA LEU A 99 -5.61 -1.70 7.61
C LEU A 99 -4.52 -1.38 6.58
N GLN A 100 -3.41 -0.75 7.01
CA GLN A 100 -2.26 -0.49 6.15
C GLN A 100 -1.63 -1.79 5.62
N ILE A 101 -1.48 -2.80 6.49
CA ILE A 101 -0.92 -4.10 6.08
C ILE A 101 -1.87 -4.79 5.11
N LEU A 102 -3.17 -4.82 5.43
CA LEU A 102 -4.19 -5.43 4.58
C LEU A 102 -4.20 -4.79 3.19
N GLY A 103 -4.33 -3.47 3.12
CA GLY A 103 -4.36 -2.77 1.84
C GLY A 103 -3.06 -2.94 1.07
N HIS A 104 -1.89 -2.91 1.72
CA HIS A 104 -0.63 -3.19 1.05
C HIS A 104 -0.58 -4.60 0.46
N SER A 105 -1.02 -5.61 1.21
CA SER A 105 -1.06 -7.00 0.77
C SER A 105 -2.02 -7.20 -0.40
N LEU A 106 -3.23 -6.63 -0.34
CA LEU A 106 -4.20 -6.67 -1.43
C LEU A 106 -3.63 -6.06 -2.71
N LEU A 107 -3.03 -4.87 -2.62
CA LEU A 107 -2.40 -4.22 -3.76
C LEU A 107 -1.29 -5.06 -4.38
N ARG A 108 -0.46 -5.73 -3.55
CA ARG A 108 0.57 -6.65 -4.04
C ARG A 108 -0.04 -7.83 -4.77
N VAL A 109 -1.10 -8.43 -4.23
CA VAL A 109 -1.83 -9.53 -4.87
C VAL A 109 -2.42 -9.07 -6.20
N SER A 110 -3.04 -7.90 -6.25
CA SER A 110 -3.63 -7.38 -7.48
C SER A 110 -2.59 -7.18 -8.59
N VAL A 111 -1.43 -6.60 -8.25
CA VAL A 111 -0.32 -6.42 -9.20
C VAL A 111 0.30 -7.75 -9.62
N ASN A 112 0.49 -8.69 -8.68
CA ASN A 112 0.96 -10.04 -9.00
C ASN A 112 0.03 -10.74 -10.00
N LYS A 113 -1.29 -10.70 -9.75
CA LYS A 113 -2.28 -11.29 -10.65
C LYS A 113 -2.20 -10.71 -12.05
N ALA A 114 -2.00 -9.39 -12.16
CA ALA A 114 -1.81 -8.75 -13.45
C ALA A 114 -0.51 -9.22 -14.14
N LEU A 115 0.61 -9.30 -13.42
CA LEU A 115 1.89 -9.79 -13.97
C LEU A 115 1.79 -11.22 -14.52
N LEU A 116 1.07 -12.10 -13.82
CA LEU A 116 0.82 -13.48 -14.26
C LEU A 116 0.04 -13.56 -15.60
N SER A 117 -0.67 -12.50 -15.97
CA SER A 117 -1.50 -12.44 -17.19
C SER A 117 -0.91 -11.60 -18.33
N VAL A 118 0.19 -10.88 -18.10
CA VAL A 118 0.75 -9.92 -19.08
C VAL A 118 1.58 -10.62 -20.16
N PHE A 119 2.30 -11.69 -19.82
CA PHE A 119 3.22 -12.33 -20.74
C PHE A 119 2.50 -13.34 -21.65
N LYS A 120 3.05 -13.54 -22.84
CA LYS A 120 2.56 -14.58 -23.76
C LYS A 120 2.63 -15.94 -23.07
N ARG A 121 1.58 -16.72 -23.29
CA ARG A 121 1.42 -18.04 -22.68
C ARG A 121 2.58 -18.96 -23.04
N SER A 122 3.11 -19.64 -22.05
CA SER A 122 4.15 -20.67 -22.22
C SER A 122 3.58 -22.07 -22.03
N PRO A 123 4.22 -23.12 -22.57
CA PRO A 123 3.83 -24.51 -22.32
C PRO A 123 3.83 -24.89 -20.83
N GLN A 124 4.56 -24.13 -20.00
CA GLN A 124 4.68 -24.32 -18.55
C GLN A 124 3.61 -23.54 -17.76
N ASP A 125 2.69 -22.86 -18.43
CA ASP A 125 1.63 -22.10 -17.76
C ASP A 125 0.65 -23.02 -17.04
N ILE A 126 0.23 -22.60 -15.85
CA ILE A 126 -0.79 -23.31 -15.07
C ILE A 126 -2.07 -22.49 -15.14
N SER A 127 -3.14 -23.08 -15.66
CA SER A 127 -4.47 -22.44 -15.79
C SER A 127 -4.43 -21.08 -16.53
N GLY A 128 -3.54 -20.93 -17.51
CA GLY A 128 -3.38 -19.71 -18.31
C GLY A 128 -2.65 -18.56 -17.60
N PHE A 129 -2.00 -18.84 -16.47
CA PHE A 129 -1.10 -17.92 -15.76
C PHE A 129 0.36 -18.32 -15.95
N ASP A 130 1.20 -17.33 -16.24
CA ASP A 130 2.63 -17.51 -16.44
C ASP A 130 3.39 -17.30 -15.13
N PHE A 131 3.80 -18.39 -14.49
CA PHE A 131 4.60 -18.34 -13.26
C PHE A 131 6.09 -18.07 -13.49
N ASN A 132 6.55 -18.10 -14.74
CA ASN A 132 7.93 -17.79 -15.14
C ASN A 132 8.11 -16.28 -15.46
N TYR A 133 7.10 -15.45 -15.14
CA TYR A 133 7.14 -14.00 -15.41
C TYR A 133 8.36 -13.30 -14.82
N SER A 134 8.91 -13.79 -13.69
CA SER A 134 10.10 -13.21 -13.05
C SER A 134 11.32 -13.25 -13.98
N ASP A 135 11.53 -14.37 -14.67
CA ASP A 135 12.66 -14.56 -15.58
C ASP A 135 12.46 -13.72 -16.85
N LYS A 136 11.23 -13.66 -17.35
CA LYS A 136 10.85 -12.80 -18.48
C LYS A 136 11.06 -11.31 -18.16
N MET A 137 10.97 -10.91 -16.90
CA MET A 137 11.29 -9.55 -16.42
C MET A 137 12.78 -9.34 -16.09
N GLY A 138 13.65 -10.32 -16.33
CA GLY A 138 15.08 -10.27 -16.01
C GLY A 138 15.84 -9.14 -16.70
N HIS A 139 15.40 -8.75 -17.90
CA HIS A 139 15.96 -7.64 -18.67
C HIS A 139 15.52 -6.24 -18.16
N LEU A 140 14.48 -6.17 -17.32
CA LEU A 140 13.97 -4.91 -16.78
C LEU A 140 14.78 -4.45 -15.58
N SER A 141 14.94 -3.13 -15.43
CA SER A 141 15.54 -2.54 -14.21
C SER A 141 14.79 -2.95 -12.94
N THR A 142 15.52 -2.98 -11.82
CA THR A 142 14.99 -3.27 -10.48
C THR A 142 13.74 -2.45 -10.13
N SER A 143 13.68 -1.19 -10.57
CA SER A 143 12.55 -0.29 -10.33
C SER A 143 11.26 -0.70 -11.06
N LYS A 144 11.39 -1.42 -12.16
CA LYS A 144 10.30 -1.96 -12.98
C LYS A 144 9.94 -3.41 -12.62
N ARG A 145 10.84 -4.11 -11.92
CA ARG A 145 10.66 -5.51 -11.50
C ARG A 145 9.98 -5.65 -10.14
N PHE A 146 10.38 -4.82 -9.17
CA PHE A 146 9.83 -4.96 -7.82
C PHE A 146 8.47 -4.29 -7.66
N ILE A 147 7.47 -5.07 -7.26
CA ILE A 147 6.09 -4.65 -7.01
C ILE A 147 6.03 -3.49 -6.00
N SER A 148 6.85 -3.54 -4.96
CA SER A 148 6.92 -2.47 -3.96
C SER A 148 7.35 -1.13 -4.57
N SER A 149 8.28 -1.16 -5.54
CA SER A 149 8.71 0.01 -6.30
C SER A 149 7.64 0.49 -7.26
N LEU A 150 6.96 -0.43 -7.95
CA LEU A 150 5.86 -0.12 -8.86
C LEU A 150 4.70 0.58 -8.13
N LEU A 151 4.24 0.00 -7.02
CA LEU A 151 3.20 0.58 -6.17
C LEU A 151 3.62 1.94 -5.62
N ARG A 152 4.85 2.04 -5.10
CA ARG A 152 5.39 3.32 -4.59
C ARG A 152 5.41 4.40 -5.67
N ARG A 153 5.84 4.07 -6.89
CA ARG A 153 5.87 5.00 -8.02
C ARG A 153 4.47 5.44 -8.41
N TYR A 154 3.55 4.49 -8.58
CA TYR A 154 2.15 4.75 -8.92
C TYR A 154 1.49 5.70 -7.91
N ILE A 155 1.62 5.41 -6.61
CA ILE A 155 1.01 6.24 -5.57
C ILE A 155 1.62 7.64 -5.56
N ARG A 156 2.95 7.75 -5.62
CA ARG A 156 3.66 9.04 -5.58
C ARG A 156 3.36 9.97 -6.75
N GLN A 157 2.94 9.43 -7.89
CA GLN A 157 2.63 10.21 -9.08
C GLN A 157 1.18 10.71 -9.12
N ARG A 158 0.29 10.09 -8.33
CA ARG A 158 -1.16 10.36 -8.39
C ARG A 158 -1.71 10.99 -7.13
N TYR A 159 -1.11 10.70 -5.98
CA TYR A 159 -1.60 11.13 -4.68
C TYR A 159 -0.55 12.01 -4.03
N GLU A 160 -0.87 13.30 -3.93
CA GLU A 160 -0.09 14.28 -3.20
C GLU A 160 -0.94 14.80 -2.04
N LYS A 161 -0.36 14.86 -0.83
CA LYS A 161 -1.00 15.43 0.37
C LYS A 161 -2.28 14.68 0.81
N LEU A 162 -2.35 13.38 0.54
CA LEU A 162 -3.41 12.50 1.01
C LEU A 162 -3.39 12.36 2.55
N ALA A 163 -2.20 12.19 3.12
CA ALA A 163 -2.03 12.04 4.56
C ALA A 163 -2.05 13.38 5.29
N ARG A 164 -2.67 13.37 6.47
CA ARG A 164 -2.79 14.53 7.33
C ARG A 164 -1.77 14.49 8.46
N ILE A 165 -0.70 15.25 8.28
CA ILE A 165 0.38 15.37 9.25
C ILE A 165 0.04 16.56 10.17
N PRO A 166 0.10 16.41 11.50
CA PRO A 166 -0.27 17.46 12.45
C PRO A 166 0.85 18.51 12.60
N MET A 167 1.29 19.09 11.48
CA MET A 167 2.33 20.12 11.38
C MET A 167 1.96 21.09 10.25
N ALA A 168 2.53 22.30 10.25
CA ALA A 168 2.35 23.23 9.14
C ALA A 168 2.93 22.64 7.84
N GLU A 169 2.26 22.84 6.70
CA GLU A 169 2.66 22.23 5.42
C GLU A 169 4.08 22.64 4.99
N SER A 170 4.48 23.89 5.26
CA SER A 170 5.82 24.39 4.99
C SER A 170 6.92 23.68 5.79
N ALA A 171 6.57 23.10 6.94
CA ALA A 171 7.50 22.41 7.82
C ALA A 171 7.61 20.90 7.52
N VAL A 172 6.77 20.35 6.65
CA VAL A 172 6.78 18.92 6.32
C VAL A 172 7.67 18.68 5.10
N PRO A 173 8.78 17.93 5.24
CA PRO A 173 9.60 17.58 4.08
C PRO A 173 8.81 16.72 3.08
N LEU A 174 8.94 17.02 1.78
CA LEU A 174 8.23 16.28 0.71
C LEU A 174 8.45 14.75 0.78
N ARG A 175 9.65 14.31 1.17
CA ARG A 175 9.97 12.88 1.33
C ARG A 175 9.13 12.24 2.45
N VAL A 176 8.89 12.97 3.53
CA VAL A 176 8.08 12.53 4.68
C VAL A 176 6.61 12.48 4.29
N GLN A 177 6.10 13.53 3.62
CA GLN A 177 4.73 13.56 3.10
C GLN A 177 4.45 12.34 2.20
N LYS A 178 5.33 12.06 1.23
CA LYS A 178 5.19 10.91 0.32
C LYS A 178 5.14 9.55 1.03
N VAL A 179 5.85 9.39 2.16
CA VAL A 179 5.81 8.15 2.95
C VAL A 179 4.47 8.02 3.67
N PHE A 180 3.95 9.10 4.23
CA PHE A 180 2.67 9.07 4.91
C PHE A 180 1.50 8.97 3.94
N ASP A 181 1.54 9.64 2.79
CA ASP A 181 0.56 9.51 1.71
C ASP A 181 0.43 8.04 1.29
N GLN A 182 1.55 7.35 1.10
CA GLN A 182 1.56 5.92 0.80
C GLN A 182 0.91 5.08 1.90
N ARG A 183 1.16 5.39 3.18
CA ARG A 183 0.55 4.68 4.30
C ARG A 183 -0.96 4.92 4.37
N SER A 184 -1.40 6.17 4.21
CA SER A 184 -2.82 6.51 4.19
C SER A 184 -3.54 5.87 3.00
N PHE A 185 -2.90 5.85 1.82
CA PHE A 185 -3.41 5.11 0.67
C PHE A 185 -3.64 3.64 1.00
N HIS A 186 -2.64 2.95 1.57
CA HIS A 186 -2.81 1.55 1.96
C HIS A 186 -3.92 1.37 3.01
N ALA A 187 -4.00 2.26 4.01
CA ALA A 187 -5.04 2.20 5.05
C ALA A 187 -6.45 2.34 4.46
N LEU A 188 -6.65 3.29 3.54
CA LEU A 188 -7.91 3.50 2.84
C LEU A 188 -8.29 2.28 2.01
N ILE A 189 -7.34 1.67 1.29
CA ILE A 189 -7.58 0.42 0.54
C ILE A 189 -7.99 -0.71 1.50
N GLY A 190 -7.31 -0.84 2.64
CA GLY A 190 -7.70 -1.83 3.66
C GLY A 190 -9.11 -1.58 4.20
N TYR A 191 -9.46 -0.32 4.47
CA TYR A 191 -10.80 0.04 4.92
C TYR A 191 -11.89 -0.31 3.90
N ILE A 192 -11.72 0.08 2.63
CA ILE A 192 -12.73 -0.21 1.60
C ILE A 192 -12.88 -1.71 1.37
N SER A 193 -11.80 -2.50 1.50
CA SER A 193 -11.86 -3.95 1.31
C SER A 193 -12.67 -4.69 2.37
N LEU A 194 -12.81 -4.11 3.57
CA LEU A 194 -13.59 -4.69 4.66
C LEU A 194 -15.03 -4.18 4.68
N THR A 195 -15.31 -3.07 4.02
CA THR A 195 -16.61 -2.39 4.08
C THR A 195 -17.44 -2.53 2.81
N ASN A 196 -16.86 -3.01 1.72
CA ASN A 196 -17.51 -3.16 0.42
C ASN A 196 -17.47 -4.62 -0.04
N ASP A 197 -18.24 -4.91 -1.09
CA ASP A 197 -18.22 -6.22 -1.74
C ASP A 197 -16.81 -6.55 -2.27
N ARG A 198 -16.41 -7.81 -2.09
CA ARG A 198 -15.07 -8.29 -2.45
C ARG A 198 -14.83 -8.21 -3.96
N GLU A 199 -15.80 -8.63 -4.77
CA GLU A 199 -15.66 -8.65 -6.22
C GLU A 199 -15.62 -7.24 -6.80
N ALA A 200 -16.41 -6.32 -6.24
CA ALA A 200 -16.34 -4.89 -6.56
C ALA A 200 -14.95 -4.31 -6.30
N VAL A 201 -14.37 -4.56 -5.12
CA VAL A 201 -13.03 -4.06 -4.76
C VAL A 201 -11.95 -4.72 -5.62
N ASP A 202 -12.03 -6.04 -5.86
CA ASP A 202 -11.07 -6.74 -6.70
C ASP A 202 -11.08 -6.19 -8.15
N ARG A 203 -12.26 -5.94 -8.73
CA ARG A 203 -12.38 -5.31 -10.06
C ARG A 203 -11.81 -3.89 -10.07
N LEU A 204 -12.10 -3.08 -9.05
CA LEU A 204 -11.54 -1.74 -8.91
C LEU A 204 -10.01 -1.77 -8.89
N LEU A 205 -9.42 -2.63 -8.04
CA LEU A 205 -7.97 -2.72 -7.91
C LEU A 205 -7.30 -3.24 -9.19
N GLN A 206 -7.94 -4.16 -9.92
CA GLN A 206 -7.43 -4.63 -11.20
C GLN A 206 -7.45 -3.53 -12.27
N GLU A 207 -8.60 -2.89 -12.47
CA GLU A 207 -8.80 -1.92 -13.56
C GLU A 207 -8.12 -0.57 -13.31
N LYS A 208 -8.18 -0.06 -12.08
CA LYS A 208 -7.72 1.30 -11.75
C LYS A 208 -6.30 1.36 -11.24
N LEU A 209 -5.75 0.24 -10.80
CA LEU A 209 -4.41 0.20 -10.24
C LEU A 209 -3.50 -0.77 -10.98
N ALA A 210 -3.83 -2.07 -11.02
CA ALA A 210 -2.93 -3.07 -11.59
C ALA A 210 -2.68 -2.84 -13.08
N LYS A 211 -3.75 -2.69 -13.89
CA LYS A 211 -3.62 -2.42 -15.33
C LYS A 211 -2.83 -1.14 -15.65
N PRO A 212 -3.13 0.04 -15.05
CA PRO A 212 -2.32 1.24 -15.28
C PRO A 212 -0.84 1.07 -14.89
N ILE A 213 -0.55 0.32 -13.82
CA ILE A 213 0.83 0.00 -13.46
C ILE A 213 1.49 -0.84 -14.55
N MET A 214 0.83 -1.88 -15.05
CA MET A 214 1.35 -2.72 -16.14
C MET A 214 1.57 -1.90 -17.41
N LYS A 215 0.60 -1.06 -17.80
CA LYS A 215 0.71 -0.14 -18.94
C LYS A 215 1.93 0.78 -18.83
N GLY A 216 2.19 1.32 -17.64
CA GLY A 216 3.37 2.15 -17.39
C GLY A 216 4.71 1.39 -17.38
N VAL A 217 4.70 0.05 -17.32
CA VAL A 217 5.92 -0.78 -17.39
C VAL A 217 6.16 -1.28 -18.81
N PHE A 218 5.10 -1.76 -19.49
CA PHE A 218 5.19 -2.51 -20.74
C PHE A 218 4.66 -1.74 -21.97
N GLY A 219 3.99 -0.60 -21.79
CA GLY A 219 3.51 0.25 -22.90
C GLY A 219 2.23 -0.20 -23.58
N HIS A 220 1.55 -1.24 -23.07
CA HIS A 220 0.27 -1.75 -23.57
C HIS A 220 -0.91 -1.22 -22.74
#